data_AF-A0A9L0K915-F1
#
_entry.id   AF-A0A9L0K915-F1
#
_cell.length_a   1.000
_cell.length_b   1.000
_cell.length_c   1.000
_cell.angle_alpha   90.00
_cell.angle_beta   90.00
_cell.angle_gamma   90.00
#
_symmetry.space_group_name_H-M   'P 1'
#
loop_
_entity.id
_entity.type
_entity.pdbx_description
1 polymer ?
#
loop_
_entity_poly.entity_id
_entity_poly.type
_entity_poly.pdbx_seq_one_letter_code
_entity_poly.pdbx_strand_id
1 'polypeptide(L)'
;MADEITKAQATRPGGDTIFGKIIHKEIPAKIIFEDDQCLAFHDISPQVPTHFLVIPKKHISQISVAEDDDESLLGHLMIVAASCS
;
A
#
# COMPACT_ATOMS: atom_id res chain seq x y z
N MET A 1 8.09 -14.94 0.10
CA MET A 1 8.22 -13.48 0.29
C MET A 1 9.56 -12.94 -0.20
N ALA A 2 10.70 -13.58 0.10
CA ALA A 2 12.01 -13.14 -0.41
C ALA A 2 12.04 -12.93 -1.94
N ASP A 3 11.47 -13.85 -2.71
CA ASP A 3 11.39 -13.71 -4.18
C ASP A 3 10.56 -12.51 -4.64
N GLU A 4 9.48 -12.19 -3.92
CA GLU A 4 8.62 -11.04 -4.24
C GLU A 4 9.31 -9.70 -3.92
N ILE A 5 10.14 -9.66 -2.87
CA ILE A 5 10.97 -8.48 -2.55
C ILE A 5 11.96 -8.22 -3.70
N THR A 6 12.62 -9.26 -4.19
CA THR A 6 13.56 -9.14 -5.33
C THR A 6 12.84 -8.69 -6.60
N LYS A 7 11.65 -9.22 -6.89
CA LYS A 7 10.83 -8.78 -8.04
C LYS A 7 10.40 -7.32 -7.91
N ALA A 8 9.99 -6.91 -6.71
CA ALA A 8 9.58 -5.53 -6.44
C ALA A 8 10.72 -4.53 -6.78
N GLN A 9 11.96 -4.85 -6.43
CA GLN A 9 13.13 -4.02 -6.74
C GLN A 9 13.44 -3.88 -8.24
N ALA A 10 12.96 -4.81 -9.07
CA ALA A 10 13.19 -4.81 -10.51
C ALA A 10 11.99 -4.25 -11.33
N THR A 11 10.90 -3.86 -10.67
CA THR A 11 9.65 -3.48 -11.32
C THR A 11 9.70 -2.04 -11.85
N ARG A 12 9.00 -1.77 -12.96
CA ARG A 12 8.87 -0.43 -13.57
C ARG A 12 7.51 0.21 -13.23
N PRO A 13 7.38 1.55 -13.26
CA PRO A 13 6.09 2.23 -13.06
C PRO A 13 5.03 1.74 -14.04
N GLY A 14 3.80 1.48 -13.55
CA GLY A 14 2.65 1.11 -14.37
C GLY A 14 2.39 -0.40 -14.55
N GLY A 15 3.18 -1.28 -13.93
CA GLY A 15 2.95 -2.73 -13.89
C GLY A 15 2.28 -3.22 -12.61
N ASP A 16 1.87 -4.50 -12.58
CA ASP A 16 1.37 -5.17 -11.38
C ASP A 16 2.49 -5.25 -10.33
N THR A 17 2.26 -4.65 -9.16
CA THR A 17 3.25 -4.52 -8.09
C THR A 17 2.99 -5.54 -6.99
N ILE A 18 3.98 -5.75 -6.13
CA ILE A 18 3.80 -6.55 -4.90
C ILE A 18 2.61 -6.04 -4.06
N PHE A 19 2.34 -4.73 -4.07
CA PHE A 19 1.19 -4.15 -3.38
C PHE A 19 -0.13 -4.49 -4.06
N GLY A 20 -0.17 -4.54 -5.40
CA GLY A 20 -1.31 -5.07 -6.15
C GLY A 20 -1.62 -6.50 -5.74
N LYS A 21 -0.61 -7.37 -5.68
CA LYS A 21 -0.75 -8.77 -5.21
C LYS A 21 -1.29 -8.87 -3.78
N ILE A 22 -0.88 -7.96 -2.89
CA ILE A 22 -1.41 -7.88 -1.52
C ILE A 22 -2.88 -7.46 -1.51
N ILE A 23 -3.26 -6.46 -2.31
CA ILE A 23 -4.67 -6.01 -2.43
C ILE A 23 -5.55 -7.16 -2.93
N HIS A 24 -5.09 -7.90 -3.95
CA HIS A 24 -5.80 -9.05 -4.51
C HIS A 24 -5.71 -10.32 -3.64
N LYS A 25 -5.04 -10.27 -2.48
CA LYS A 25 -4.84 -11.41 -1.56
C LYS A 25 -4.10 -12.59 -2.20
N GLU A 26 -3.32 -12.36 -3.25
CA GLU A 26 -2.49 -13.38 -3.89
C GLU A 26 -1.30 -13.78 -3.02
N ILE A 27 -0.81 -12.83 -2.21
CA ILE A 27 0.25 -13.04 -1.23
C ILE A 27 -0.21 -12.60 0.16
N PRO A 28 0.23 -13.28 1.23
CA PRO A 28 -0.22 -12.97 2.58
C PRO A 28 0.34 -11.61 3.03
N ALA A 29 -0.45 -10.86 3.80
CA ALA A 29 0.00 -9.68 4.54
C ALA A 29 -0.71 -9.64 5.89
N LYS A 30 -0.07 -9.05 6.90
CA LYS A 30 -0.69 -8.84 8.21
C LYS A 30 -1.57 -7.58 8.15
N ILE A 31 -2.78 -7.75 7.64
CA ILE A 31 -3.76 -6.68 7.47
C ILE A 31 -4.28 -6.24 8.83
N ILE A 32 -4.31 -4.92 9.05
CA ILE A 32 -4.82 -4.29 10.27
C ILE A 32 -6.09 -3.47 10.01
N PHE A 33 -6.30 -3.01 8.77
CA PHE A 33 -7.49 -2.29 8.35
C PHE A 33 -7.73 -2.50 6.85
N GLU A 34 -8.99 -2.59 6.46
CA GLU A 34 -9.40 -2.69 5.06
C GLU A 34 -10.79 -2.08 4.87
N ASP A 35 -10.95 -1.25 3.85
CA ASP A 35 -12.24 -0.73 3.38
C ASP A 35 -12.30 -0.70 1.85
N ASP A 36 -13.29 -0.02 1.27
CA ASP A 36 -13.48 0.04 -0.18
C ASP A 36 -12.40 0.87 -0.90
N GLN A 37 -11.70 1.76 -0.20
CA GLN A 37 -10.77 2.72 -0.78
C GLN A 37 -9.30 2.35 -0.54
N CYS A 38 -8.98 1.69 0.58
CA CYS A 38 -7.61 1.47 1.02
C CYS A 38 -7.40 0.15 1.77
N LEU A 39 -6.13 -0.16 2.02
CA LEU A 39 -5.69 -1.30 2.81
C LEU A 39 -4.51 -0.87 3.69
N ALA A 40 -4.55 -1.24 4.97
CA ALA A 40 -3.42 -1.07 5.89
C ALA A 40 -2.88 -2.41 6.38
N PHE A 41 -1.57 -2.58 6.37
CA PHE A 41 -0.91 -3.82 6.80
C PHE A 41 0.51 -3.57 7.32
N HIS A 42 1.01 -4.45 8.17
CA HIS A 42 2.37 -4.34 8.70
C HIS A 42 3.44 -4.52 7.61
N ASP A 43 4.47 -3.68 7.69
CA ASP A 43 5.65 -3.80 6.83
C ASP A 43 6.38 -5.12 7.12
N ILE A 44 6.90 -5.78 6.07
CA ILE A 44 7.65 -7.03 6.19
C ILE A 44 9.08 -6.83 6.70
N SER A 45 9.66 -5.66 6.46
CA SER A 45 10.98 -5.22 6.89
C SER A 45 10.86 -3.97 7.79
N PRO A 46 10.21 -4.09 8.96
CA PRO A 46 9.95 -2.95 9.84
C PRO A 46 11.25 -2.30 10.31
N GLN A 47 11.32 -0.97 10.25
CA GLN A 47 12.48 -0.20 10.71
C GLN A 47 12.35 0.21 12.19
N VAL A 48 11.14 0.14 12.74
CA VAL A 48 10.77 0.50 14.12
C VAL A 48 9.68 -0.46 14.63
N PRO A 49 9.40 -0.52 15.96
CA PRO A 49 8.45 -1.48 16.54
C PRO A 49 7.04 -1.43 15.94
N THR A 50 6.55 -0.22 15.62
CA THR A 50 5.29 0.00 14.92
C THR A 50 5.59 0.58 13.54
N HIS A 51 5.60 -0.27 12.52
CA HIS A 51 5.73 0.14 11.12
C HIS A 51 4.68 -0.60 10.28
N PHE A 52 3.76 0.15 9.70
CA PHE A 52 2.72 -0.35 8.81
C PHE A 52 2.55 0.64 7.66
N LEU A 53 1.99 0.14 6.56
CA LEU A 53 1.73 0.90 5.35
C LEU A 53 0.23 1.03 5.16
N VAL A 54 -0.22 2.19 4.73
CA VAL A 54 -1.60 2.43 4.26
C VAL A 54 -1.52 2.75 2.78
N ILE A 55 -2.15 1.94 1.93
CA ILE A 55 -2.09 2.07 0.47
C ILE A 55 -3.49 2.20 -0.13
N PRO A 56 -3.65 2.98 -1.22
CA PRO A 56 -4.91 3.04 -1.94
C PRO A 56 -5.16 1.76 -2.75
N LYS A 57 -6.43 1.37 -2.89
CA LYS A 57 -6.85 0.31 -3.83
C LYS A 57 -6.81 0.81 -5.28
N LYS A 58 -7.03 2.11 -5.50
CA LYS A 58 -6.78 2.77 -6.81
C LYS A 58 -5.27 2.73 -7.08
N HIS A 59 -4.87 2.26 -8.25
CA HIS A 59 -3.47 2.22 -8.64
C HIS A 59 -2.95 3.62 -9.02
N ILE A 60 -2.19 4.24 -8.11
CA ILE A 60 -1.44 5.48 -8.34
C ILE A 60 0.04 5.12 -8.22
N SER A 61 0.79 5.21 -9.31
CA SER A 61 2.18 4.71 -9.36
C SER A 61 3.14 5.52 -8.49
N GLN A 62 2.88 6.82 -8.34
CA GLN A 62 3.69 7.76 -7.55
C GLN A 62 2.85 9.00 -7.22
N ILE A 63 3.16 9.66 -6.11
CA ILE A 63 2.41 10.85 -5.67
C ILE A 63 2.48 12.01 -6.69
N SER A 64 3.56 12.11 -7.45
CA SER A 64 3.74 13.20 -8.43
C SER A 64 2.89 13.08 -9.70
N VAL A 65 2.19 11.95 -9.89
CA VAL A 65 1.21 11.77 -10.97
C VAL A 65 -0.22 11.64 -10.43
N ALA A 66 -0.44 11.92 -9.15
CA ALA A 66 -1.78 12.02 -8.60
C ALA A 66 -2.51 13.22 -9.25
N GLU A 67 -3.81 13.06 -9.47
CA GLU A 67 -4.66 14.09 -10.06
C GLU A 67 -5.47 14.81 -8.96
N ASP A 68 -6.07 15.96 -9.27
CA ASP A 68 -6.86 16.72 -8.29
C ASP A 68 -8.03 15.87 -7.72
N ASP A 69 -8.60 14.97 -8.54
CA ASP A 69 -9.65 14.04 -8.13
C ASP A 69 -9.18 12.99 -7.10
N ASP A 70 -7.87 12.85 -6.87
CA ASP A 70 -7.32 11.97 -5.84
C ASP A 70 -7.25 12.62 -4.44
N GLU A 71 -7.54 13.91 -4.31
CA GLU A 71 -7.41 14.65 -3.04
C GLU A 71 -8.14 13.97 -1.89
N SER A 72 -9.41 13.61 -2.08
CA SER A 72 -10.21 12.94 -1.04
C SER A 72 -9.65 11.56 -0.67
N LEU A 73 -9.12 10.82 -1.65
CA LEU A 73 -8.53 9.50 -1.42
C LEU A 73 -7.23 9.64 -0.61
N LEU A 74 -6.35 10.57 -0.99
CA LEU A 74 -5.10 10.82 -0.29
C LEU A 74 -5.35 11.30 1.15
N GLY A 75 -6.36 12.16 1.35
CA GLY A 75 -6.81 12.57 2.69
C GLY A 75 -7.30 11.38 3.52
N HIS A 76 -8.09 10.49 2.92
CA HIS A 76 -8.57 9.26 3.56
C HIS A 76 -7.43 8.38 4.08
N LEU A 77 -6.36 8.18 3.30
CA LEU A 77 -5.20 7.40 3.73
C LEU A 77 -4.56 7.95 5.02
N MET A 78 -4.49 9.27 5.16
CA MET A 78 -3.91 9.93 6.33
C MET A 78 -4.80 9.77 7.57
N ILE A 79 -6.12 9.85 7.41
CA ILE A 79 -7.07 9.60 8.52
C ILE A 79 -7.01 8.14 8.98
N VAL A 80 -6.97 7.20 8.04
CA VAL A 80 -6.82 5.77 8.36
C VAL A 80 -5.51 5.52 9.09
N ALA A 81 -4.40 6.11 8.63
CA ALA A 81 -3.11 6.00 9.29
C ALA A 81 -3.16 6.48 10.75
N ALA A 82 -3.81 7.62 11.02
CA ALA A 82 -4.00 8.13 12.38
C ALA A 82 -4.91 7.25 13.25
N SER A 83 -5.87 6.53 12.66
CA SER A 83 -6.75 5.62 13.40
C SER A 83 -6.11 4.27 13.76
N CYS A 84 -5.08 3.87 13.01
CA CYS A 84 -4.37 2.59 13.18
C CYS A 84 -3.13 2.69 14.08
N SER A 85 -2.72 3.91 14.45
CA SER A 85 -1.53 4.18 15.27
C SER A 85 -1.77 3.99 16.77
#